data_AF-A0A9E6X9C8-F1
#
_entry.id   AF-A0A9E6X9C8-F1
#
_cell.length_a   1.000
_cell.length_b   1.000
_cell.length_c   1.000
_cell.angle_alpha   90.00
_cell.angle_beta   90.00
_cell.angle_gamma   90.00
#
_symmetry.space_group_name_H-M   'P 1'
#
loop_
_entity.id
_entity.type
_entity.pdbx_description
1 polymer ?
#
loop_
_entity_poly.entity_id
_entity_poly.type
_entity_poly.pdbx_seq_one_letter_code
_entity_poly.pdbx_strand_id
1 'polypeptide(L)'
;MPRPYPQEFRARAVALVRAGKQAKQTAVEIGIHPITLSNWIRPDDIDNGRRPGVPSSESAELRAAKRRIRELETELLIVRQAAKFLDEERRTFGFHFHWHPFTLTTPTQSRAGGCLRGGRTRAPASLQPFCRKPCGDSSEGSPLSVDYAPSATSSGVERHR
;
A
#
# COMPACT_ATOMS: atom_id res chain seq x y z
N MET A 1 21.26 23.15 -17.51
CA MET A 1 20.24 23.56 -16.52
C MET A 1 20.76 24.77 -15.75
N PRO A 2 20.03 25.90 -15.70
CA PRO A 2 20.42 27.04 -14.87
C PRO A 2 20.50 26.64 -13.39
N ARG A 3 21.45 27.20 -12.64
CA ARG A 3 21.56 26.90 -11.20
C ARG A 3 20.35 27.50 -10.47
N PRO A 4 19.63 26.70 -9.66
CA PRO A 4 18.54 27.23 -8.87
C PRO A 4 19.06 28.21 -7.82
N TYR A 5 18.29 29.27 -7.56
CA TYR A 5 18.60 30.20 -6.46
C TYR A 5 18.69 29.47 -5.12
N PRO A 6 19.68 29.80 -4.26
CA PRO A 6 19.84 29.16 -2.96
C PRO A 6 18.62 29.42 -2.07
N GLN A 7 18.28 28.46 -1.21
CA GLN A 7 17.05 28.50 -0.39
C GLN A 7 17.04 29.71 0.55
N GLU A 8 18.17 30.03 1.19
CA GLU A 8 18.25 31.17 2.10
C GLU A 8 17.93 32.50 1.42
N PHE A 9 18.37 32.66 0.17
CA PHE A 9 18.10 33.88 -0.59
C PHE A 9 16.61 34.03 -0.90
N ARG A 10 15.92 32.93 -1.23
CA ARG A 10 14.46 32.92 -1.42
C ARG A 10 13.74 33.29 -0.13
N ALA A 11 14.15 32.69 0.99
CA ALA A 11 13.57 32.97 2.30
C ALA A 11 13.71 34.45 2.70
N ARG A 12 14.90 35.04 2.48
CA ARG A 12 15.14 36.47 2.73
C ARG A 12 14.29 37.37 1.83
N ALA A 13 14.20 37.05 0.53
CA ALA A 13 13.38 37.83 -0.41
C ALA A 13 11.89 37.79 -0.04
N VAL A 14 11.36 36.64 0.36
CA VAL A 14 9.98 36.48 0.83
C VAL A 14 9.76 37.22 2.16
N ALA A 15 10.72 37.15 3.09
CA ALA A 15 10.65 37.89 4.36
C ALA A 15 10.53 39.41 4.15
N LEU A 16 11.23 39.98 3.17
CA LEU A 16 11.11 41.40 2.83
C LEU A 16 9.71 41.78 2.34
N VAL A 17 9.06 40.92 1.55
CA VAL A 17 7.69 41.14 1.11
C VAL A 17 6.72 41.01 2.27
N ARG A 18 6.95 40.06 3.18
CA ARG A 18 6.16 39.92 4.42
C ARG A 18 6.29 41.11 5.36
N ALA A 19 7.45 41.78 5.38
CA ALA A 19 7.66 43.02 6.13
C ALA A 19 6.86 44.22 5.57
N GLY A 20 6.08 44.04 4.49
CA GLY A 20 5.18 45.04 3.94
C GLY A 20 5.68 45.72 2.67
N LYS A 21 6.86 45.34 2.14
CA LYS A 21 7.34 45.86 0.86
C LYS A 21 6.55 45.28 -0.31
N GLN A 22 6.31 46.09 -1.35
CA GLN A 22 5.68 45.60 -2.58
C GLN A 22 6.59 44.60 -3.31
N ALA A 23 6.05 43.43 -3.65
CA ALA A 23 6.81 42.37 -4.33
C ALA A 23 7.50 42.84 -5.62
N LYS A 24 6.88 43.73 -6.41
CA LYS A 24 7.50 44.27 -7.63
C LYS A 24 8.74 45.12 -7.33
N GLN A 25 8.67 45.99 -6.33
CA GLN A 25 9.79 46.84 -5.93
C GLN A 25 10.92 46.01 -5.34
N THR A 26 10.58 45.08 -4.43
CA THR A 26 11.54 44.15 -3.83
C THR A 26 12.26 43.30 -4.90
N ALA A 27 11.55 42.83 -5.93
CA ALA A 27 12.19 42.08 -7.01
C ALA A 27 13.22 42.91 -7.79
N VAL A 28 12.93 44.18 -8.07
CA VAL A 28 13.86 45.10 -8.72
C VAL A 28 15.06 45.41 -7.82
N GLU A 29 14.85 45.68 -6.53
CA GLU A 29 15.91 45.96 -5.56
C GLU A 29 16.92 44.81 -5.43
N ILE A 30 16.46 43.55 -5.51
CA ILE A 30 17.31 42.36 -5.37
C ILE A 30 17.81 41.86 -6.74
N GLY A 31 17.33 42.45 -7.85
CA GLY A 31 17.76 42.09 -9.20
C GLY A 31 17.16 40.79 -9.74
N ILE A 32 15.95 40.42 -9.32
CA ILE A 32 15.25 39.21 -9.77
C ILE A 32 14.02 39.61 -10.60
N HIS A 33 13.62 38.77 -11.55
CA HIS A 33 12.37 38.96 -12.27
C HIS A 33 11.15 38.88 -11.32
N PRO A 34 10.18 39.82 -11.39
CA PRO A 34 9.06 39.89 -10.44
C PRO A 34 8.19 38.62 -10.42
N ILE A 35 8.01 37.96 -11.58
CA ILE A 35 7.30 36.68 -11.67
C ILE A 35 7.98 35.61 -10.81
N THR A 36 9.32 35.56 -10.77
CA THR A 36 10.06 34.58 -9.98
C THR A 36 9.79 34.76 -8.49
N LEU A 37 9.74 36.00 -8.01
CA LEU A 37 9.40 36.29 -6.61
C LEU A 37 7.94 35.96 -6.30
N SER A 38 7.01 36.29 -7.20
CA SER A 38 5.60 35.89 -7.06
C SER A 38 5.41 34.37 -6.99
N ASN A 39 6.22 33.60 -7.72
CA ASN A 39 6.21 32.14 -7.67
C ASN A 39 6.72 31.58 -6.35
N TRP A 40 7.49 32.33 -5.56
CA TRP A 40 7.92 31.93 -4.22
C TRP A 40 6.92 32.33 -3.14
N ILE A 41 6.29 33.49 -3.28
CA ILE A 41 5.26 33.99 -2.35
C ILE A 41 4.02 33.08 -2.38
N ARG A 42 3.59 32.60 -3.55
CA ARG A 42 2.37 31.79 -3.67
C ARG A 42 2.39 30.50 -2.85
N PRO A 43 3.42 29.62 -2.96
CA PRO A 43 3.54 28.45 -2.09
C PRO A 43 3.64 28.82 -0.61
N ASP A 44 4.41 29.87 -0.31
CA ASP A 44 4.58 30.36 1.06
C ASP A 44 3.25 30.86 1.67
N ASP A 45 2.39 31.54 0.91
CA ASP A 45 1.03 31.92 1.34
C ASP A 45 0.13 30.70 1.60
N ILE A 46 0.27 29.65 0.79
CA ILE A 46 -0.48 28.39 0.95
C ILE A 46 -0.01 27.65 2.20
N ASP A 47 1.31 27.52 2.38
CA ASP A 47 1.92 26.86 3.53
C ASP A 47 1.59 27.57 4.86
N ASN A 48 1.36 28.89 4.82
CA ASN A 48 0.95 29.69 5.98
C ASN A 48 -0.58 29.85 6.11
N GLY A 49 -1.37 29.18 5.27
CA GLY A 49 -2.84 29.17 5.35
C GLY A 49 -3.52 30.48 4.95
N ARG A 50 -2.82 31.44 4.32
CA ARG A 50 -3.42 32.68 3.80
C ARG A 50 -4.22 32.46 2.52
N ARG A 51 -3.93 31.39 1.80
CA ARG A 51 -4.63 31.00 0.57
C ARG A 51 -5.03 29.53 0.62
N PRO A 52 -6.24 29.16 0.16
CA PRO A 52 -6.60 27.77 0.00
C PRO A 52 -5.71 27.12 -1.07
N GLY A 53 -5.11 25.98 -0.74
CA GLY A 53 -4.22 25.22 -1.62
C GLY A 53 -3.63 24.02 -0.89
N VAL A 54 -3.01 23.10 -1.63
CA VAL A 54 -2.30 21.95 -1.06
C VAL A 54 -0.94 22.41 -0.56
N PRO A 55 -0.64 22.32 0.75
CA PRO A 55 0.65 22.71 1.29
C PRO A 55 1.78 21.81 0.75
N SER A 56 2.98 22.36 0.77
CA SER A 56 4.20 21.71 0.28
C SER A 56 4.49 20.40 1.02
N SER A 57 4.13 20.30 2.31
CA SER A 57 4.24 19.08 3.12
C SER A 57 3.37 17.95 2.58
N GLU A 58 2.09 18.19 2.35
CA GLU A 58 1.15 17.23 1.77
C GLU A 58 1.63 16.79 0.37
N SER A 59 2.21 17.71 -0.40
CA SER A 59 2.78 17.38 -1.71
C SER A 59 3.99 16.42 -1.63
N ALA A 60 4.73 16.41 -0.52
CA ALA A 60 5.87 15.51 -0.32
C ALA A 60 5.38 14.09 0.03
N GLU A 61 4.41 13.99 0.94
CA GLU A 61 3.77 12.72 1.29
C GLU A 61 3.07 12.08 0.10
N LEU A 62 2.33 12.86 -0.69
CA LEU A 62 1.72 12.40 -1.94
C LEU A 62 2.77 11.90 -2.94
N ARG A 63 3.94 12.54 -3.02
CA ARG A 63 5.03 12.06 -3.89
C ARG A 63 5.64 10.76 -3.38
N ALA A 64 5.84 10.62 -2.07
CA ALA A 64 6.34 9.39 -1.47
C ALA A 64 5.35 8.23 -1.66
N ALA A 65 4.07 8.46 -1.40
CA ALA A 65 3.01 7.49 -1.63
C ALA A 65 2.94 7.05 -3.10
N LYS A 66 2.98 8.01 -4.05
CA LYS A 66 3.02 7.70 -5.49
C LYS A 66 4.25 6.90 -5.91
N ARG A 67 5.41 7.12 -5.29
CA ARG A 67 6.61 6.29 -5.53
C ARG A 67 6.40 4.87 -5.04
N ARG A 68 5.88 4.70 -3.83
CA ARG A 68 5.63 3.38 -3.27
C ARG A 68 4.57 2.59 -4.06
N ILE A 69 3.52 3.26 -4.52
CA ILE A 69 2.51 2.65 -5.39
C ILE A 69 3.15 2.12 -6.68
N ARG A 70 3.98 2.93 -7.36
CA ARG A 70 4.66 2.49 -8.59
C ARG A 70 5.58 1.30 -8.35
N GLU A 71 6.32 1.31 -7.25
CA GLU A 71 7.19 0.19 -6.88
C GLU A 71 6.38 -1.09 -6.65
N LEU A 72 5.31 -1.02 -5.87
CA LEU A 72 4.40 -2.14 -5.64
C LEU A 72 3.74 -2.63 -6.93
N GLU A 73 3.33 -1.72 -7.81
CA GLU A 73 2.79 -2.07 -9.13
C GLU A 73 3.83 -2.82 -9.97
N THR A 74 5.09 -2.38 -9.96
CA THR A 74 6.17 -3.09 -10.67
C THR A 74 6.43 -4.47 -10.09
N GLU A 75 6.46 -4.62 -8.76
CA GLU A 75 6.60 -5.93 -8.10
C GLU A 75 5.43 -6.86 -8.48
N LEU A 76 4.19 -6.37 -8.43
CA LEU A 76 3.01 -7.13 -8.82
C LEU A 76 3.04 -7.54 -10.30
N LEU A 77 3.52 -6.68 -11.19
CA LEU A 77 3.67 -7.01 -12.61
C LEU A 77 4.65 -8.16 -12.80
N ILE A 78 5.80 -8.13 -12.12
CA ILE A 78 6.79 -9.22 -12.19
C ILE A 78 6.19 -10.53 -11.68
N VAL A 79 5.53 -10.50 -10.51
CA VAL A 79 4.91 -11.70 -9.93
C VAL A 79 3.82 -12.27 -10.83
N ARG A 80 2.95 -11.41 -11.38
CA ARG A 80 1.89 -11.84 -12.31
C ARG A 80 2.47 -12.40 -13.60
N GLN A 81 3.56 -11.83 -14.10
CA GLN A 81 4.23 -12.34 -15.29
C GLN A 81 4.86 -13.72 -15.02
N ALA A 82 5.52 -13.90 -13.88
CA ALA A 82 6.07 -15.20 -13.47
C ALA A 82 4.97 -16.26 -13.33
N ALA A 83 3.83 -15.92 -12.70
CA ALA A 83 2.70 -16.83 -12.58
C ALA A 83 2.14 -17.28 -13.94
N LYS A 84 2.05 -16.35 -14.91
CA LYS A 84 1.62 -16.68 -16.29
C LYS A 84 2.59 -17.65 -16.96
N PHE A 85 3.89 -17.41 -16.86
CA PHE A 85 4.90 -18.31 -17.40
C PHE A 85 4.77 -19.73 -16.82
N LEU A 86 4.60 -19.85 -15.51
CA LEU A 86 4.42 -21.15 -14.85
C LEU A 86 3.11 -21.85 -15.27
N ASP A 87 2.04 -21.09 -15.46
CA ASP A 87 0.77 -21.64 -15.96
C ASP A 87 0.86 -22.10 -17.42
N GLU A 88 1.60 -21.37 -18.26
CA GLU A 88 1.90 -21.76 -19.64
C GLU A 88 2.78 -23.01 -19.70
N GLU A 89 3.82 -23.10 -18.86
CA GLU A 89 4.63 -24.31 -18.69
C GLU A 89 3.76 -25.49 -18.27
N ARG A 90 2.86 -25.33 -17.29
CA ARG A 90 1.94 -26.39 -16.86
C ARG A 90 0.97 -26.85 -17.96
N ARG A 91 0.56 -25.97 -18.86
CA ARG A 91 -0.33 -26.31 -19.98
C ARG A 91 0.42 -26.97 -21.14
N THR A 92 1.64 -26.53 -21.41
CA THR A 92 2.48 -27.03 -22.51
C THR A 92 3.13 -28.36 -22.16
N PHE A 93 3.71 -28.46 -20.96
CA PHE A 93 4.06 -29.73 -20.34
C PHE A 93 2.81 -30.25 -19.67
N GLY A 94 1.90 -30.84 -20.45
CA GLY A 94 0.72 -31.52 -19.94
C GLY A 94 1.14 -32.55 -18.89
N PHE A 95 1.18 -32.13 -17.63
CA PHE A 95 1.41 -33.00 -16.49
C PHE A 95 0.15 -33.83 -16.33
N HIS A 96 0.09 -34.92 -17.09
CA HIS A 96 -0.82 -36.03 -16.86
C HIS A 96 -0.35 -36.76 -15.59
N PHE A 97 -0.35 -36.06 -14.45
CA PHE A 97 -0.29 -36.67 -13.14
C PHE A 97 -1.64 -37.32 -12.92
N HIS A 98 -1.79 -38.52 -13.50
CA HIS A 98 -2.74 -39.48 -13.00
C HIS A 98 -2.30 -39.81 -11.58
N TRP A 99 -2.88 -39.11 -10.61
CA TRP A 99 -2.75 -39.46 -9.20
C TRP A 99 -3.43 -40.81 -9.02
N HIS A 100 -2.73 -41.90 -9.28
CA HIS A 100 -3.21 -43.21 -8.87
C HIS A 100 -3.35 -43.16 -7.34
N PRO A 101 -4.53 -43.48 -6.77
CA PRO A 101 -4.61 -43.75 -5.35
C PRO A 101 -3.76 -45.00 -5.14
N PHE A 102 -2.62 -44.85 -4.47
CA PHE A 102 -1.87 -45.98 -3.95
C PHE A 102 -2.76 -46.62 -2.88
N THR A 103 -3.65 -47.52 -3.29
CA THR A 103 -4.42 -48.35 -2.39
C THR A 103 -3.42 -49.27 -1.70
N LEU A 104 -3.03 -48.89 -0.49
CA LEU A 104 -2.40 -49.80 0.47
C LEU A 104 -3.40 -50.91 0.79
N THR A 105 -3.40 -51.97 -0.03
CA THR A 105 -3.96 -53.25 0.36
C THR A 105 -3.13 -53.74 1.54
N THR A 106 -3.68 -53.69 2.74
CA THR A 106 -3.08 -54.29 3.93
C THR A 106 -3.02 -55.81 3.72
N PRO A 107 -1.84 -56.46 3.75
CA PRO A 107 -1.81 -57.91 3.86
C PRO A 107 -2.26 -58.27 5.27
N THR A 108 -3.45 -58.86 5.38
CA THR A 108 -3.92 -59.53 6.59
C THR A 108 -3.00 -60.71 6.89
N GLN A 109 -2.04 -60.53 7.81
CA GLN A 109 -1.29 -61.64 8.36
C GLN A 109 -1.96 -62.09 9.65
N SER A 110 -2.94 -62.97 9.47
CA SER A 110 -3.35 -63.92 10.49
C SER A 110 -2.13 -64.74 10.91
N ARG A 111 -1.67 -64.56 12.15
CA ARG A 111 -1.12 -65.67 12.93
C ARG A 111 -1.26 -65.41 14.43
N ALA A 112 -2.00 -66.32 15.04
CA ALA A 112 -2.25 -66.44 16.46
C ALA A 112 -0.96 -66.63 17.28
N GLY A 113 -1.01 -66.16 18.53
CA GLY A 113 -0.39 -66.84 19.66
C GLY A 113 0.76 -66.11 20.34
N GLY A 114 0.54 -65.72 21.60
CA GLY A 114 1.63 -65.64 22.59
C GLY A 114 1.57 -64.47 23.57
N CYS A 115 0.69 -64.53 24.56
CA CYS A 115 0.80 -63.71 25.77
C CYS A 115 1.99 -64.15 26.63
N LEU A 116 2.94 -63.26 26.94
CA LEU A 116 3.78 -63.38 28.15
C LEU A 116 4.13 -61.99 28.73
N ARG A 117 3.28 -61.58 29.69
CA ARG A 117 3.61 -61.18 31.07
C ARG A 117 4.93 -60.42 31.36
N GLY A 118 4.78 -59.15 31.76
CA GLY A 118 5.33 -58.61 33.01
C GLY A 118 6.61 -57.76 32.96
N GLY A 119 6.57 -56.55 33.56
CA GLY A 119 7.76 -55.97 34.21
C GLY A 119 7.98 -54.45 34.16
N ARG A 120 7.36 -53.73 35.11
CA ARG A 120 7.86 -52.58 35.91
C ARG A 120 8.50 -51.31 35.26
N THR A 121 7.87 -50.17 35.64
CA THR A 121 8.43 -48.87 36.12
C THR A 121 9.33 -48.08 35.15
N ARG A 122 9.15 -46.78 34.88
CA ARG A 122 9.09 -45.63 35.80
C ARG A 122 8.68 -44.39 34.97
N ALA A 123 7.90 -43.48 35.55
CA ALA A 123 7.81 -42.10 35.07
C ALA A 123 9.16 -41.37 35.28
N PRO A 124 9.47 -40.30 34.52
CA PRO A 124 9.07 -38.99 35.03
C PRO A 124 8.63 -37.95 33.97
N ALA A 125 7.76 -37.07 34.45
CA ALA A 125 7.62 -35.64 34.16
C ALA A 125 8.27 -35.07 32.89
N SER A 126 7.45 -34.54 31.98
CA SER A 126 7.33 -33.09 31.79
C SER A 126 6.43 -32.76 30.57
N LEU A 127 5.72 -31.64 30.70
CA LEU A 127 4.94 -30.94 29.68
C LEU A 127 3.60 -31.56 29.26
N GLN A 128 2.57 -31.17 30.01
CA GLN A 128 1.27 -30.82 29.44
C GLN A 128 1.45 -29.82 28.28
N PRO A 129 0.61 -29.90 27.25
CA PRO A 129 -0.09 -28.69 26.84
C PRO A 129 -1.59 -28.92 26.96
N PHE A 130 -2.14 -28.20 27.93
CA PHE A 130 -3.56 -27.89 28.05
C PHE A 130 -4.15 -27.52 26.68
N CYS A 131 -5.15 -28.29 26.26
CA CYS A 131 -6.15 -27.85 25.30
C CYS A 131 -6.88 -26.62 25.86
N ARG A 132 -6.64 -25.45 25.28
CA ARG A 132 -7.58 -24.32 25.27
C ARG A 132 -7.54 -23.63 23.91
N LYS A 133 -8.33 -24.13 22.96
CA LYS A 133 -8.93 -23.27 21.94
C LYS A 133 -10.18 -22.66 22.56
N PRO A 134 -10.31 -21.33 22.67
CA PRO A 134 -11.62 -20.73 22.79
C PRO A 134 -12.29 -20.77 21.40
N CYS A 135 -13.46 -21.39 21.35
CA CYS A 135 -14.41 -21.20 20.26
C CYS A 135 -14.81 -19.72 20.25
N GLY A 136 -14.38 -19.00 19.22
CA GLY A 136 -14.87 -17.65 18.92
C GLY A 136 -16.08 -17.77 18.01
N ASP A 137 -17.17 -17.18 18.48
CA ASP A 137 -18.51 -17.16 17.88
C ASP A 137 -18.53 -16.97 16.37
N SER A 138 -19.27 -17.87 15.71
CA SER A 138 -19.94 -17.57 14.46
C SER A 138 -21.05 -16.55 14.74
N SER A 139 -20.77 -15.28 14.48
CA SER A 139 -21.84 -14.32 14.21
C SER A 139 -21.75 -13.84 12.76
N GLU A 140 -22.81 -14.20 12.07
CA GLU A 140 -23.23 -13.77 10.74
C GLU A 140 -23.07 -12.24 10.54
N GLY A 141 -22.49 -11.86 9.41
CA GLY A 141 -22.38 -10.49 8.96
C GLY A 141 -22.18 -10.46 7.45
N SER A 142 -23.30 -10.37 6.74
CA SER A 142 -23.47 -10.38 5.29
C SER A 142 -22.44 -9.55 4.50
N PRO A 143 -22.11 -9.95 3.25
CA PRO A 143 -21.32 -9.12 2.36
C PRO A 143 -22.20 -7.96 1.88
N LEU A 144 -21.92 -6.75 2.37
CA LEU A 144 -22.48 -5.55 1.75
C LEU A 144 -21.86 -5.40 0.36
N SER A 145 -22.71 -5.63 -0.63
CA SER A 145 -22.61 -5.12 -2.00
C SER A 145 -22.15 -3.66 -1.96
N VAL A 146 -20.96 -3.40 -2.47
CA VAL A 146 -20.53 -2.03 -2.76
C VAL A 146 -21.15 -1.67 -4.10
N ASP A 147 -22.38 -1.18 -4.05
CA ASP A 147 -23.02 -0.49 -5.17
C ASP A 147 -22.23 0.79 -5.44
N TYR A 148 -21.42 0.75 -6.49
CA TYR A 148 -20.85 1.94 -7.11
C TYR A 148 -21.96 2.71 -7.81
N ALA A 149 -22.54 3.70 -7.13
CA ALA A 149 -23.46 4.65 -7.73
C ALA A 149 -22.65 5.72 -8.51
N PRO A 150 -22.83 5.88 -9.84
CA PRO A 150 -22.32 7.05 -10.53
C PRO A 150 -23.20 8.25 -10.19
N SER A 151 -22.66 9.22 -9.45
CA SER A 151 -23.28 10.53 -9.26
C SER A 151 -23.33 11.27 -10.58
N ALA A 152 -24.48 11.19 -11.27
CA ALA A 152 -24.81 12.06 -12.38
C ALA A 152 -25.10 13.47 -11.83
N THR A 153 -24.13 14.37 -11.90
CA THR A 153 -24.38 15.81 -11.75
C THR A 153 -25.01 16.31 -13.04
N SER A 154 -26.34 16.35 -13.09
CA SER A 154 -27.08 17.15 -14.06
C SER A 154 -26.85 18.63 -13.77
N SER A 155 -25.94 19.27 -14.49
CA SER A 155 -25.86 20.73 -14.55
C SER A 155 -27.02 21.25 -15.40
N GLY A 156 -28.21 21.38 -14.78
CA GLY A 156 -29.24 22.28 -15.26
C GLY A 156 -28.92 23.69 -14.79
N VAL A 157 -28.25 24.48 -15.64
CA VAL A 157 -28.21 25.93 -15.48
C VAL A 157 -29.05 26.55 -16.58
N GLU A 158 -30.25 26.93 -16.15
CA GLU A 158 -31.23 27.82 -16.76
C GLU A 158 -30.54 28.95 -17.54
N ARG A 159 -30.76 29.00 -18.86
CA ARG A 159 -30.52 30.20 -19.66
C ARG A 159 -31.75 31.08 -19.55
N HIS A 160 -31.71 32.07 -18.65
CA HIS A 160 -32.64 33.19 -18.73
C HIS A 160 -32.25 34.11 -19.87
N ARG A 161 -33.22 34.30 -20.76
CA ARG A 161 -33.31 35.31 -21.80
C ARG A 161 -33.98 36.55 -21.22
#